data_AF-A0A7M2GHW5-F1
#
_entry.id   AF-A0A7M2GHW5-F1
#
_cell.length_a   1.000
_cell.length_b   1.000
_cell.length_c   1.000
_cell.angle_alpha   90.00
_cell.angle_beta   90.00
_cell.angle_gamma   90.00
#
_symmetry.space_group_name_H-M   'P 1'
#
loop_
_entity.id
_entity.type
_entity.pdbx_description
1 polymer ?
#
loop_
_entity_poly.entity_id
_entity_poly.type
_entity_poly.pdbx_seq_one_letter_code
_entity_poly.pdbx_strand_id
1 'polypeptide(L)' 'MDRLLQLYGPWGEHPAHPVDDWKAEVANDDTRLGYWAWVASRADDAQNQVTPRPN' A
#
# COMPACT_ATOMS: atom_id res chain seq x y z
N MET A 1 9.41 -22.05 13.16
CA MET A 1 9.59 -21.03 12.11
C MET A 1 8.71 -21.38 10.91
N ASP A 2 7.41 -21.60 11.11
CA ASP A 2 6.47 -22.03 10.07
C ASP A 2 5.05 -21.81 10.59
N ARG A 3 4.50 -20.59 10.41
CA ARG A 3 3.12 -20.27 10.85
C ARG A 3 2.55 -19.00 10.23
N LEU A 4 3.41 -18.04 9.85
CA LEU A 4 2.98 -16.79 9.22
C LEU A 4 2.85 -16.90 7.69
N LEU A 5 3.72 -17.66 7.02
CA LEU A 5 3.61 -18.00 5.60
C LEU A 5 2.36 -18.85 5.27
N GLN A 6 1.87 -19.62 6.24
CA GLN A 6 0.71 -20.52 6.07
C GLN A 6 -0.65 -19.81 6.19
N LEU A 7 -0.69 -18.61 6.79
CA LEU A 7 -1.90 -17.80 6.96
C LEU A 7 -1.98 -16.63 5.95
N TYR A 8 -0.84 -16.05 5.56
CA TYR A 8 -0.81 -14.86 4.71
C TYR A 8 -0.01 -15.02 3.39
N GLY A 9 0.69 -16.15 3.19
CA GLY A 9 1.50 -16.40 1.99
C GLY A 9 2.75 -15.51 1.89
N PRO A 10 3.63 -15.74 0.88
CA PRO A 10 4.82 -14.91 0.62
C PRO A 10 4.49 -13.46 0.19
N TRP A 11 3.21 -13.10 0.19
CA TRP A 11 2.62 -11.81 -0.18
C TRP A 11 2.01 -11.14 1.06
N GLY A 12 2.74 -11.15 2.17
CA GLY A 12 2.30 -10.58 3.44
C GLY A 12 1.73 -9.18 3.24
N GLU A 13 0.43 -9.07 3.44
CA GLU A 13 -0.35 -7.86 3.18
C GLU A 13 -0.09 -6.83 4.27
N HIS A 14 0.14 -5.57 3.89
CA HIS A 14 0.27 -4.50 4.87
C HIS A 14 -1.11 -4.26 5.51
N PRO A 15 -1.26 -4.33 6.85
CA PRO A 15 -2.58 -4.24 7.49
C PRO A 15 -3.30 -2.91 7.25
N ALA A 16 -2.57 -1.85 6.85
CA ALA A 16 -3.14 -0.56 6.47
C ALA A 16 -3.40 -0.41 4.96
N HIS A 17 -2.82 -1.26 4.12
CA HIS A 17 -2.87 -1.16 2.66
C HIS A 17 -3.05 -2.55 2.04
N PRO A 18 -4.27 -3.09 2.08
CA PRO A 18 -4.55 -4.41 1.55
C PRO A 18 -4.36 -4.45 0.03
N VAL A 19 -3.95 -5.61 -0.49
CA VAL A 19 -3.76 -5.83 -1.93
C VAL A 19 -5.09 -5.68 -2.67
N ASP A 20 -6.22 -5.92 -1.98
CA ASP A 20 -7.56 -5.72 -2.55
C ASP A 20 -7.84 -4.25 -2.90
N ASP A 21 -7.42 -3.30 -2.04
CA ASP A 21 -7.54 -1.86 -2.28
C ASP A 21 -6.70 -1.44 -3.49
N TRP A 22 -5.45 -1.92 -3.55
CA TRP A 22 -4.59 -1.73 -4.72
C TRP A 22 -5.22 -2.29 -6.00
N LYS A 23 -5.78 -3.51 -5.95
CA LYS A 23 -6.41 -4.13 -7.11
C LYS A 23 -7.66 -3.37 -7.55
N ALA A 24 -8.44 -2.82 -6.63
CA ALA A 24 -9.58 -1.97 -6.93
C ALA A 24 -9.13 -0.69 -7.65
N GLU A 25 -8.06 -0.04 -7.19
CA GLU A 25 -7.51 1.15 -7.83
C GLU A 25 -6.90 0.83 -9.20
N VAL A 26 -6.26 -0.33 -9.37
CA VAL A 26 -5.79 -0.77 -10.69
C VAL A 26 -6.96 -1.06 -11.64
N ALA A 27 -8.02 -1.70 -11.14
CA ALA A 27 -9.20 -2.00 -11.94
C ALA A 27 -10.00 -0.74 -12.31
N ASN A 28 -9.95 0.30 -11.47
CA ASN A 28 -10.55 1.60 -11.73
C ASN A 28 -9.65 2.52 -12.60
N ASP A 29 -8.52 2.00 -13.11
CA ASP A 29 -7.52 2.75 -13.87
C ASP A 29 -6.87 3.92 -13.08
N ASP A 30 -7.05 3.96 -11.75
CA ASP A 30 -6.56 5.00 -10.85
C ASP A 30 -5.05 4.87 -10.59
N THR A 31 -4.57 3.62 -10.50
CA THR A 31 -3.13 3.33 -10.38
C THR A 31 -2.69 2.21 -11.33
N ARG A 32 -1.52 2.37 -11.96
CA ARG A 32 -0.87 1.31 -12.75
C ARG A 32 0.45 0.83 -12.11
N LEU A 33 0.72 1.28 -10.89
CA LEU A 33 1.94 0.93 -10.16
C LEU A 33 1.85 -0.49 -9.63
N GLY A 34 2.98 -1.20 -9.55
CA GLY A 34 3.03 -2.48 -8.82
C GLY A 34 2.79 -2.28 -7.32
N TYR A 35 2.23 -3.29 -6.63
CA TYR A 35 1.80 -3.19 -5.22
C TYR A 35 2.78 -2.44 -4.29
N TRP A 36 4.08 -2.79 -4.30
CA TRP A 36 5.07 -2.12 -3.46
C TRP A 36 5.32 -0.65 -3.81
N ALA A 37 5.27 -0.30 -5.10
CA ALA A 37 5.38 1.08 -5.56
C ALA A 37 4.12 1.88 -5.19
N TRP A 38 2.96 1.24 -5.23
CA TRP A 38 1.71 1.84 -4.76
C TRP A 38 1.71 2.08 -3.24
N VAL A 39 2.13 1.09 -2.44
CA VAL A 39 2.28 1.25 -0.99
C VAL A 39 3.28 2.36 -0.67
N ALA A 40 4.41 2.43 -1.38
CA ALA A 40 5.39 3.52 -1.21
C ALA A 40 4.80 4.90 -1.56
N SER A 41 3.99 5.00 -2.61
CA SER A 41 3.30 6.25 -2.97
C SER A 41 2.29 6.70 -1.92
N ARG A 42 1.53 5.75 -1.33
CA ARG A 42 0.61 6.04 -0.22
C ARG A 42 1.34 6.43 1.06
N ALA A 43 2.49 5.81 1.32
CA ALA A 43 3.33 6.15 2.47
C ALA A 43 3.96 7.56 2.33
N ASP A 44 4.39 7.94 1.12
CA ASP A 44 4.89 9.28 0.84
C ASP A 44 3.78 10.34 0.94
N ASP A 45 2.60 10.07 0.39
CA ASP A 45 1.44 10.96 0.51
C ASP A 45 1.04 11.17 1.99
N ALA A 46 1.05 10.11 2.78
CA ALA A 46 0.81 10.19 4.23
C ALA A 46 1.85 11.06 4.97
N GLN A 47 3.10 11.12 4.48
CA GLN A 47 4.13 12.00 5.05
C GLN A 47 4.06 13.44 4.52
N ASN A 48 3.59 13.64 3.30
CA ASN A 48 3.44 14.97 2.69
C ASN A 48 2.25 15.76 3.29
N GLN A 49 1.24 15.10 3.84
CA GLN A 49 0.09 15.75 4.48
C GLN A 49 0.39 16.39 5.86
N VAL A 50 1.60 16.21 6.43
CA VAL A 50 1.94 16.69 7.80
C VAL A 50 2.79 17.97 7.83
N THR A 51 3.04 18.63 6.69
CA THR A 51 3.67 19.96 6.73
C THR A 51 2.65 21.04 6.39
N PRO A 52 1.94 21.63 7.39
CA PRO A 52 1.35 22.94 7.17
C PRO A 52 2.51 23.88 6.82
N ARG A 53 2.44 24.49 5.63
CA ARG A 53 3.31 25.59 5.19
C ARG A 53 3.71 26.47 6.39
N PRO A 54 5.00 26.57 6.74
CA PRO A 54 5.43 27.71 7.53
C PRO A 54 5.38 28.95 6.61
N ASN A 55 4.72 29.98 7.15
CA ASN A 55 4.46 31.29 6.57
C ASN A 55 5.74 32.09 6.24
#